data_AF-A0A1D2QZ54-F1
#
_entry.id   AF-A0A1D2QZ54-F1
#
_cell.length_a   1.000
_cell.length_b   1.000
_cell.length_c   1.000
_cell.angle_alpha   90.00
_cell.angle_beta   90.00
_cell.angle_gamma   90.00
#
_symmetry.space_group_name_H-M   'P 1'
#
loop_
_entity.id
_entity.type
_entity.pdbx_description
1 polymer ?
#
loop_
_entity_poly.entity_id
_entity_poly.type
_entity_poly.pdbx_seq_one_letter_code
_entity_poly.pdbx_strand_id
1 'polypeptide(L)'
;MELNLKHHPHRRYNPLTGEWVLVSPHRTQRPWQGRKEESVADARPPYDPSCYLCPGNSRTGNIRNPNYTDTFVFDNDFPALLPDTPENTFAPRHLLRTEGEQGTCRVVCFSPRHDLTLAEMAVEDTRKVVDVWASQIEELGQIYCWVQVFENKGELMGCSNPHPHGQIWASKSLPNEAVKEEGRQRDYFSEHSLPLLVDYCDLEAEMQERLVVDNEYWLAVVPYWAIWPFETLLLPRRHVLRLPDLTPAERMALAEILKRMLCRYDNLFEISFPYSMGWHGAPTDDRAYPHWQLHAHFYPPLLRSATVRKFMVGYEMLGEAQRDLTAEQAATRLRDLPEFHYKGKIAR
;
A
#
# COMPACT_ATOMS: atom_id res chain seq x y z
N MET A 1 19.81 -27.63 -21.41
CA MET A 1 18.48 -27.42 -20.81
C MET A 1 18.29 -25.93 -20.68
N GLU A 2 17.24 -25.38 -21.29
CA GLU A 2 16.91 -23.96 -21.17
C GLU A 2 16.07 -23.69 -19.91
N LEU A 3 16.19 -22.48 -19.37
CA LEU A 3 15.44 -22.06 -18.19
C LEU A 3 13.96 -21.90 -18.55
N ASN A 4 13.08 -22.66 -17.90
CA ASN A 4 11.64 -22.50 -18.02
C ASN A 4 11.07 -21.83 -16.76
N LEU A 5 10.72 -20.55 -16.85
CA LEU A 5 10.27 -19.74 -15.72
C LEU A 5 8.94 -20.23 -15.09
N LYS A 6 8.16 -21.05 -15.79
CA LYS A 6 6.92 -21.65 -15.27
C LYS A 6 7.17 -22.86 -14.36
N HIS A 7 8.35 -23.48 -14.45
CA HIS A 7 8.64 -24.74 -13.79
C HIS A 7 9.90 -24.72 -12.92
N HIS A 8 10.93 -24.01 -13.37
CA HIS A 8 12.23 -23.98 -12.70
C HIS A 8 12.31 -22.80 -11.71
N PRO A 9 12.88 -23.03 -10.51
CA PRO A 9 13.22 -21.93 -9.62
C PRO A 9 14.16 -20.94 -10.29
N HIS A 10 13.94 -19.66 -10.05
CA HIS A 10 14.72 -18.57 -10.62
C HIS A 10 14.65 -17.35 -9.69
N ARG A 11 15.51 -16.35 -9.93
CA ARG A 11 15.50 -15.08 -9.19
C ARG A 11 15.02 -13.97 -10.12
N ARG A 12 14.21 -13.05 -9.59
CA ARG A 12 13.77 -11.83 -10.28
C ARG A 12 14.33 -10.61 -9.54
N TYR A 13 14.82 -9.64 -10.27
CA TYR A 13 15.40 -8.43 -9.71
C TYR A 13 14.30 -7.39 -9.48
N ASN A 14 14.30 -6.77 -8.30
CA ASN A 14 13.51 -5.59 -8.00
C ASN A 14 14.35 -4.34 -8.31
N PRO A 15 14.08 -3.62 -9.40
CA PRO A 15 14.85 -2.45 -9.76
C PRO A 15 14.60 -1.26 -8.83
N LEU A 16 13.49 -1.22 -8.07
CA LEU A 16 13.21 -0.15 -7.10
C LEU A 16 14.05 -0.27 -5.82
N THR A 17 14.30 -1.49 -5.34
CA THR A 17 15.08 -1.69 -4.10
C THR A 17 16.51 -2.15 -4.34
N GLY A 18 16.78 -2.70 -5.53
CA GLY A 18 18.05 -3.34 -5.87
C GLY A 18 18.22 -4.75 -5.30
N GLU A 19 17.14 -5.37 -4.86
CA GLU A 19 17.13 -6.69 -4.23
C GLU A 19 16.62 -7.78 -5.19
N TRP A 20 16.81 -9.04 -4.82
CA TRP A 20 16.35 -10.19 -5.59
C TRP A 20 15.23 -10.94 -4.86
N VAL A 21 14.34 -11.55 -5.63
CA VAL A 21 13.26 -12.41 -5.14
C VAL A 21 13.39 -13.80 -5.74
N LEU A 22 13.50 -14.80 -4.87
CA LEU A 22 13.47 -16.21 -5.25
C LEU A 22 12.05 -16.65 -5.61
N VAL A 23 11.85 -17.13 -6.83
CA VAL A 23 10.58 -17.66 -7.32
C VAL A 23 10.66 -19.17 -7.37
N SER A 24 9.71 -19.85 -6.70
CA SER A 24 9.61 -21.32 -6.69
C SER A 24 8.22 -21.77 -7.17
N PRO A 25 7.99 -21.89 -8.50
CA PRO A 25 6.64 -21.95 -9.10
C PRO A 25 5.73 -23.08 -8.60
N HIS A 26 6.29 -24.18 -8.08
CA HIS A 26 5.52 -25.36 -7.65
C HIS A 26 5.37 -25.49 -6.12
N ARG A 27 5.83 -24.50 -5.33
CA ARG A 27 5.86 -24.63 -3.87
C ARG A 27 4.47 -24.65 -3.23
N THR A 28 3.47 -24.04 -3.88
CA THR A 28 2.05 -24.14 -3.46
C THR A 28 1.48 -25.56 -3.52
N GLN A 29 2.09 -26.49 -4.25
CA GLN A 29 1.63 -27.89 -4.32
C GLN A 29 1.97 -28.70 -3.07
N ARG A 30 2.85 -28.20 -2.18
CA ARG A 30 3.15 -28.90 -0.91
C ARG A 30 1.90 -28.92 -0.01
N PRO A 31 1.57 -30.06 0.62
CA PRO A 31 0.48 -30.13 1.59
C PRO A 31 0.68 -29.11 2.72
N TRP A 32 -0.31 -28.25 2.96
CA TRP A 32 -0.29 -27.33 4.10
C TRP A 32 -0.98 -27.97 5.30
N GLN A 33 -0.23 -28.20 6.36
CA GLN A 33 -0.72 -28.68 7.66
C GLN A 33 -0.54 -27.64 8.78
N GLY A 34 -0.14 -26.41 8.42
CA GLY A 34 0.08 -25.33 9.39
C GLY A 34 -1.21 -24.64 9.83
N ARG A 35 -1.05 -23.54 10.58
CA ARG A 35 -2.14 -22.73 11.11
C ARG A 35 -3.12 -22.32 9.99
N LYS A 36 -4.41 -22.40 10.30
CA LYS A 36 -5.49 -21.81 9.51
C LYS A 36 -6.03 -20.63 10.30
N GLU A 37 -6.18 -19.49 9.65
CA GLU A 37 -6.84 -18.32 10.25
C GLU A 37 -8.35 -18.54 10.34
N GLU A 38 -9.01 -17.83 11.24
CA GLU A 38 -10.47 -17.86 11.37
C GLU A 38 -11.09 -16.93 10.31
N SER A 39 -12.07 -17.43 9.56
CA SER A 39 -12.87 -16.60 8.65
C SER A 39 -14.16 -16.21 9.37
N VAL A 40 -14.20 -15.01 9.93
CA VAL A 40 -15.43 -14.45 10.52
C VAL A 40 -16.13 -13.60 9.47
N ALA A 41 -17.44 -13.80 9.32
CA ALA A 41 -18.24 -12.94 8.45
C ALA A 41 -18.22 -11.50 9.00
N ASP A 42 -17.93 -10.54 8.13
CA ASP A 42 -17.88 -9.13 8.49
C ASP A 42 -19.30 -8.59 8.71
N ALA A 43 -19.70 -8.51 9.98
CA ALA A 43 -21.02 -8.05 10.45
C ALA A 43 -20.90 -6.81 11.36
N ARG A 44 -19.94 -5.92 11.07
CA ARG A 44 -19.75 -4.66 11.79
C ARG A 44 -21.02 -3.79 11.72
N PRO A 45 -21.42 -3.10 12.80
CA PRO A 45 -22.53 -2.16 12.75
C PRO A 45 -22.12 -0.89 11.98
N PRO A 46 -23.07 -0.16 11.36
CA PRO A 46 -22.80 1.14 10.72
C PRO A 46 -22.16 2.17 11.64
N TYR A 47 -22.44 2.06 12.93
CA TYR A 47 -21.87 2.88 14.00
C TYR A 47 -21.66 2.00 15.23
N ASP A 48 -20.47 2.11 15.82
CA ASP A 48 -20.11 1.44 17.06
C ASP A 48 -19.87 2.50 18.16
N PRO A 49 -20.68 2.53 19.24
CA PRO A 49 -20.51 3.49 20.35
C PRO A 49 -19.22 3.27 21.16
N SER A 50 -18.58 2.10 21.02
CA SER A 50 -17.30 1.78 21.68
C SER A 50 -16.08 2.09 20.81
N CYS A 51 -16.27 2.33 19.51
CA CYS A 51 -15.19 2.63 18.60
C CYS A 51 -14.68 4.07 18.78
N TYR A 52 -13.41 4.24 19.14
CA TYR A 52 -12.79 5.55 19.35
C TYR A 52 -12.59 6.37 18.06
N LEU A 53 -12.88 5.81 16.88
CA LEU A 53 -12.78 6.51 15.59
C LEU A 53 -14.14 6.99 15.07
N CYS A 54 -15.26 6.47 15.59
CA CYS A 54 -16.60 6.87 15.15
C CYS A 54 -16.91 8.35 15.48
N PRO A 55 -17.80 9.00 14.69
CA PRO A 55 -18.22 10.38 14.93
C PRO A 55 -18.85 10.55 16.32
N GLY A 56 -18.53 11.64 17.00
CA GLY A 56 -19.10 11.94 18.32
C GLY A 56 -18.63 11.05 19.47
N ASN A 57 -17.78 10.05 19.23
CA ASN A 57 -17.20 9.20 20.27
C ASN A 57 -15.98 9.83 20.91
N SER A 58 -15.69 9.41 22.13
CA SER A 58 -14.49 9.85 22.86
C SER A 58 -13.27 9.04 22.45
N ARG A 59 -12.13 9.71 22.39
CA ARG A 59 -10.79 9.14 22.26
C ARG A 59 -10.02 9.22 23.57
N THR A 60 -8.74 8.87 23.51
CA THR A 60 -7.80 9.04 24.63
C THR A 60 -7.82 10.48 25.13
N GLY A 61 -7.77 10.65 26.46
CA GLY A 61 -7.77 11.99 27.08
C GLY A 61 -9.12 12.71 27.05
N ASN A 62 -10.25 12.00 26.84
CA ASN A 62 -11.61 12.56 26.73
C ASN A 62 -11.79 13.57 25.58
N ILE A 63 -10.89 13.56 24.59
CA ILE A 63 -11.09 14.31 23.35
C ILE A 63 -12.26 13.68 22.60
N ARG A 64 -13.25 14.48 22.21
CA ARG A 64 -14.42 13.99 21.50
C ARG A 64 -14.26 14.24 20.02
N ASN A 65 -14.43 13.20 19.21
CA ASN A 65 -14.49 13.36 17.76
C ASN A 65 -15.66 14.29 17.41
N PRO A 66 -15.50 15.19 16.42
CA PRO A 66 -16.64 15.92 15.87
C PRO A 66 -17.67 14.94 15.31
N ASN A 67 -18.91 15.41 15.13
CA ASN A 67 -19.93 14.69 14.38
C ASN A 67 -19.63 14.82 12.87
N TYR A 68 -18.47 14.32 12.44
CA TYR A 68 -18.03 14.40 11.05
C TYR A 68 -18.93 13.55 10.14
N THR A 69 -19.16 14.03 8.92
CA THR A 69 -20.02 13.38 7.93
C THR A 69 -19.25 12.74 6.77
N ASP A 70 -17.95 12.98 6.70
CA ASP A 70 -17.05 12.57 5.62
C ASP A 70 -15.74 12.03 6.20
N THR A 71 -14.61 12.29 5.56
CA THR A 71 -13.28 11.99 6.11
C THR A 71 -12.98 12.85 7.33
N PHE A 72 -12.23 12.32 8.29
CA PHE A 72 -11.79 13.07 9.47
C PHE A 72 -10.32 12.81 9.77
N VAL A 73 -9.54 13.87 9.93
CA VAL A 73 -8.11 13.82 10.21
C VAL A 73 -7.83 14.40 11.59
N PHE A 74 -6.93 13.77 12.34
CA PHE A 74 -6.47 14.26 13.62
C PHE A 74 -5.06 13.75 13.94
N ASP A 75 -4.33 14.46 14.80
CA ASP A 75 -3.04 14.00 15.31
C ASP A 75 -3.21 12.77 16.19
N ASN A 76 -2.41 11.73 15.93
CA ASN A 76 -2.49 10.46 16.63
C ASN A 76 -2.26 10.68 18.14
N ASP A 77 -3.15 10.14 18.97
CA ASP A 77 -3.07 10.29 20.43
C ASP A 77 -1.82 9.57 21.02
N PHE A 78 -1.22 8.63 20.26
CA PHE A 78 0.02 7.92 20.59
C PHE A 78 1.02 7.98 19.42
N PRO A 79 1.61 9.15 19.14
CA PRO A 79 2.40 9.34 17.94
C PRO A 79 3.77 8.64 18.06
N ALA A 80 4.24 8.05 16.96
CA ALA A 80 5.56 7.43 16.88
C ALA A 80 6.69 8.46 16.71
N LEU A 81 6.35 9.67 16.26
CA LEU A 81 7.24 10.79 16.04
C LEU A 81 6.69 12.04 16.72
N LEU A 82 7.58 12.87 17.26
CA LEU A 82 7.21 14.14 17.90
C LEU A 82 7.83 15.31 17.14
N PRO A 83 7.12 16.45 17.02
CA PRO A 83 7.61 17.59 16.24
C PRO A 83 8.83 18.26 16.89
N ASP A 84 8.91 18.22 18.22
CA ASP A 84 9.94 18.93 19.00
C ASP A 84 11.11 18.03 19.46
N THR A 85 11.25 16.82 18.90
CA THR A 85 12.38 15.92 19.21
C THR A 85 13.72 16.62 18.90
N PRO A 86 14.71 16.66 19.81
CA PRO A 86 16.02 17.22 19.49
C PRO A 86 16.74 16.43 18.40
N GLU A 87 17.25 17.10 17.36
CA GLU A 87 17.94 16.46 16.20
C GLU A 87 19.40 16.08 16.46
N ASN A 88 19.86 16.11 17.71
CA ASN A 88 21.26 15.86 18.03
C ASN A 88 21.68 14.43 17.64
N THR A 89 22.86 14.30 17.05
CA THR A 89 23.50 13.01 16.82
C THR A 89 24.29 12.57 18.05
N PHE A 90 24.15 11.31 18.44
CA PHE A 90 25.00 10.64 19.42
C PHE A 90 25.81 9.55 18.73
N ALA A 91 27.13 9.73 18.67
CA ALA A 91 28.04 8.80 18.01
C ALA A 91 29.34 8.59 18.81
N PRO A 92 29.31 7.85 19.94
CA PRO A 92 30.50 7.64 20.78
C PRO A 92 31.64 6.95 20.04
N ARG A 93 31.32 6.13 19.01
CA ARG A 93 32.24 5.56 18.03
C ARG A 93 31.51 5.35 16.71
N HIS A 94 32.24 5.13 15.61
CA HIS A 94 31.63 4.95 14.29
C HIS A 94 30.63 3.79 14.15
N LEU A 95 30.67 2.79 15.05
CA LEU A 95 29.76 1.63 15.07
C LEU A 95 28.40 1.91 15.71
N LEU A 96 28.34 2.86 16.63
CA LEU A 96 27.12 3.18 17.39
C LEU A 96 26.74 4.60 17.04
N ARG A 97 25.75 4.74 16.18
CA ARG A 97 25.25 6.04 15.73
C ARG A 97 23.76 6.11 15.99
N THR A 98 23.34 7.22 16.57
CA THR A 98 21.94 7.55 16.84
C THR A 98 21.72 8.98 16.41
N GLU A 99 20.59 9.22 15.76
CA GLU A 99 20.16 10.54 15.30
C GLU A 99 18.75 10.75 15.86
N GLY A 100 18.47 11.96 16.35
CA GLY A 100 17.12 12.33 16.74
C GLY A 100 16.26 12.54 15.50
N GLU A 101 15.02 12.04 15.52
CA GLU A 101 14.09 12.14 14.40
C GLU A 101 12.86 12.96 14.80
N GLN A 102 12.62 14.04 14.06
CA GLN A 102 11.42 14.87 14.20
C GLN A 102 10.36 14.43 13.20
N GLY A 103 9.10 14.51 13.63
CA GLY A 103 7.99 14.15 12.77
C GLY A 103 6.64 14.39 13.41
N THR A 104 5.60 13.95 12.71
CA THR A 104 4.25 13.90 13.24
C THR A 104 3.52 12.67 12.72
N CYS A 105 2.51 12.22 13.45
CA CYS A 105 1.67 11.09 13.08
C CYS A 105 0.22 11.52 13.11
N ARG A 106 -0.51 11.35 12.01
CA ARG A 106 -1.95 11.60 11.89
C ARG A 106 -2.71 10.33 11.58
N VAL A 107 -3.96 10.29 12.03
CA VAL A 107 -4.95 9.26 11.67
C VAL A 107 -5.97 9.90 10.73
N VAL A 108 -6.38 9.15 9.71
CA VAL A 108 -7.37 9.58 8.71
C VAL A 108 -8.52 8.58 8.70
N CYS A 109 -9.67 8.92 9.28
CA CYS A 109 -10.90 8.15 9.09
C CYS A 109 -11.44 8.38 7.68
N PHE A 110 -11.76 7.31 6.96
CA PHE A 110 -12.22 7.39 5.57
C PHE A 110 -13.71 7.69 5.43
N SER A 111 -14.52 7.33 6.42
CA SER A 111 -15.98 7.48 6.40
C SER A 111 -16.53 7.51 7.83
N PRO A 112 -17.67 8.17 8.12
CA PRO A 112 -18.36 7.99 9.41
C PRO A 112 -18.92 6.58 9.61
N ARG A 113 -19.04 5.80 8.52
CA ARG A 113 -19.58 4.44 8.52
C ARG A 113 -18.52 3.43 8.94
N HIS A 114 -18.74 2.81 10.09
CA HIS A 114 -17.85 1.82 10.69
C HIS A 114 -17.85 0.47 9.95
N ASP A 115 -18.91 0.17 9.21
CA ASP A 115 -19.12 -1.09 8.49
C ASP A 115 -18.58 -1.10 7.05
N LEU A 116 -17.95 -0.02 6.61
CA LEU A 116 -17.38 0.09 5.25
C LEU A 116 -15.89 -0.24 5.23
N THR A 117 -15.43 -0.53 4.02
CA THR A 117 -14.02 -0.56 3.59
C THR A 117 -13.89 0.24 2.29
N LEU A 118 -12.67 0.57 1.85
CA LEU A 118 -12.45 1.26 0.57
C LEU A 118 -13.06 0.52 -0.63
N ALA A 119 -13.14 -0.82 -0.60
CA ALA A 119 -13.78 -1.61 -1.65
C ALA A 119 -15.30 -1.36 -1.74
N GLU A 120 -15.92 -1.08 -0.59
CA GLU A 120 -17.37 -0.97 -0.42
C GLU A 120 -17.89 0.47 -0.50
N MET A 121 -17.02 1.47 -0.28
CA MET A 121 -17.35 2.90 -0.40
C MET A 121 -17.77 3.29 -1.83
N ALA A 122 -18.63 4.31 -1.95
CA ALA A 122 -18.91 4.91 -3.26
C ALA A 122 -17.64 5.56 -3.84
N VAL A 123 -17.54 5.63 -5.16
CA VAL A 123 -16.35 6.19 -5.84
C VAL A 123 -16.12 7.63 -5.41
N GLU A 124 -17.19 8.40 -5.25
CA GLU A 124 -17.18 9.79 -4.81
C GLU A 124 -16.65 9.94 -3.39
N ASP A 125 -16.91 8.96 -2.51
CA ASP A 125 -16.38 8.96 -1.14
C ASP A 125 -14.91 8.53 -1.13
N THR A 126 -14.53 7.53 -1.92
CA THR A 126 -13.11 7.17 -2.13
C THR A 126 -12.32 8.36 -2.71
N ARG A 127 -12.94 9.16 -3.58
CA ARG A 127 -12.33 10.38 -4.12
C ARG A 127 -12.03 11.40 -3.01
N LYS A 128 -12.91 11.59 -2.03
CA LYS A 128 -12.63 12.46 -0.86
C LYS A 128 -11.41 11.98 -0.08
N VAL A 129 -11.23 10.67 0.07
CA VAL A 129 -10.04 10.08 0.70
C VAL A 129 -8.78 10.42 -0.09
N VAL A 130 -8.81 10.29 -1.43
CA VAL A 130 -7.70 10.69 -2.30
C VAL A 130 -7.37 12.17 -2.15
N ASP A 131 -8.38 13.05 -2.09
CA ASP A 131 -8.17 14.48 -1.89
C ASP A 131 -7.58 14.80 -0.51
N VAL A 132 -7.94 14.05 0.54
CA VAL A 132 -7.30 14.15 1.86
C VAL A 132 -5.84 13.70 1.81
N TRP A 133 -5.52 12.58 1.16
CA TRP A 133 -4.13 12.16 1.02
C TRP A 133 -3.29 13.24 0.32
N ALA A 134 -3.82 13.83 -0.75
CA ALA A 134 -3.15 14.93 -1.46
C ALA A 134 -2.94 16.15 -0.54
N SER A 135 -3.98 16.62 0.14
CA SER A 135 -3.89 17.81 0.98
C SER A 135 -2.95 17.61 2.18
N GLN A 136 -2.91 16.41 2.76
CA GLN A 136 -2.03 16.10 3.87
C GLN A 136 -0.56 15.97 3.45
N ILE A 137 -0.29 15.45 2.24
CA ILE A 137 1.06 15.48 1.66
C ILE A 137 1.51 16.92 1.41
N GLU A 138 0.63 17.76 0.85
CA GLU A 138 0.93 19.16 0.57
C GLU A 138 1.18 19.96 1.86
N GLU A 139 0.34 19.78 2.89
CA GLU A 139 0.47 20.47 4.18
C GLU A 139 1.74 20.05 4.94
N LEU A 140 1.92 18.74 5.15
CA LEU A 140 3.05 18.22 5.94
C LEU A 140 4.38 18.33 5.17
N GLY A 141 4.33 18.28 3.84
CA GLY A 141 5.49 18.42 2.98
C GLY A 141 6.17 19.79 3.05
N GLN A 142 5.48 20.82 3.57
CA GLN A 142 6.09 22.13 3.83
C GLN A 142 7.09 22.12 4.98
N ILE A 143 7.03 21.11 5.86
CA ILE A 143 7.81 21.02 7.10
C ILE A 143 8.73 19.80 7.08
N TYR A 144 8.26 18.69 6.51
CA TYR A 144 8.92 17.39 6.53
C TYR A 144 9.38 17.00 5.13
N CYS A 145 10.48 16.24 5.05
CA CYS A 145 11.06 15.79 3.78
C CYS A 145 10.29 14.58 3.20
N TRP A 146 9.71 13.76 4.06
CA TRP A 146 8.93 12.59 3.67
C TRP A 146 7.58 12.60 4.36
N VAL A 147 6.51 12.33 3.59
CA VAL A 147 5.15 12.17 4.10
C VAL A 147 4.64 10.80 3.68
N GLN A 148 4.69 9.84 4.61
CA GLN A 148 4.25 8.47 4.35
C GLN A 148 2.76 8.33 4.62
N VAL A 149 1.96 8.25 3.55
CA VAL A 149 0.55 7.84 3.62
C VAL A 149 0.49 6.32 3.56
N PHE A 150 -0.24 5.68 4.48
CA PHE A 150 -0.42 4.23 4.50
C PHE A 150 -1.73 3.79 5.16
N GLU A 151 -2.17 2.57 4.87
CA GLU A 151 -3.29 1.88 5.52
C GLU A 151 -2.85 0.48 5.93
N ASN A 152 -3.26 0.05 7.13
CA ASN A 152 -3.22 -1.35 7.54
C ASN A 152 -4.65 -1.86 7.68
N LYS A 153 -5.09 -2.72 6.76
CA LYS A 153 -6.43 -3.30 6.74
C LYS A 153 -6.42 -4.72 7.29
N GLY A 154 -7.29 -4.95 8.27
CA GLY A 154 -7.54 -6.27 8.88
C GLY A 154 -6.54 -6.65 9.98
N GLU A 155 -7.00 -7.48 10.92
CA GLU A 155 -6.22 -7.89 12.09
C GLU A 155 -4.91 -8.61 11.71
N LEU A 156 -4.92 -9.35 10.59
CA LEU A 156 -3.72 -10.03 10.07
C LEU A 156 -2.58 -9.09 9.71
N MET A 157 -2.86 -7.80 9.49
CA MET A 157 -1.88 -6.75 9.22
C MET A 157 -1.61 -5.86 10.43
N GLY A 158 -2.02 -6.29 11.63
CA GLY A 158 -1.79 -5.56 12.88
C GLY A 158 -2.72 -4.36 13.09
N CYS A 159 -3.82 -4.26 12.33
CA CYS A 159 -4.84 -3.26 12.56
C CYS A 159 -5.60 -3.55 13.86
N SER A 160 -5.56 -2.61 14.81
CA SER A 160 -6.17 -2.75 16.14
C SER A 160 -7.57 -2.15 16.25
N ASN A 161 -8.05 -1.43 15.23
CA ASN A 161 -9.41 -0.87 15.20
C ASN A 161 -10.08 -1.16 13.84
N PRO A 162 -11.29 -1.74 13.85
CA PRO A 162 -11.97 -2.14 12.61
C PRO A 162 -12.61 -1.00 11.81
N HIS A 163 -12.63 0.25 12.31
CA HIS A 163 -13.16 1.39 11.56
C HIS A 163 -12.27 1.70 10.33
N PRO A 164 -12.82 2.05 9.15
CA PRO A 164 -12.02 2.30 7.96
C PRO A 164 -11.16 3.56 8.12
N HIS A 165 -9.84 3.36 8.22
CA HIS A 165 -8.89 4.45 8.43
C HIS A 165 -7.51 4.14 7.84
N GLY A 166 -6.77 5.21 7.58
CA GLY A 166 -5.34 5.19 7.26
C GLY A 166 -4.55 6.03 8.26
N GLN A 167 -3.26 6.10 8.03
CA GLN A 167 -2.32 6.88 8.82
C GLN A 167 -1.39 7.67 7.90
N ILE A 168 -0.88 8.78 8.43
CA ILE A 168 0.10 9.62 7.76
C ILE A 168 1.20 9.93 8.75
N TRP A 169 2.39 9.42 8.48
CA TRP A 169 3.58 9.71 9.29
C TRP A 169 4.53 10.56 8.46
N ALA A 170 4.88 11.74 8.96
CA ALA A 170 5.80 12.64 8.30
C ALA A 170 7.10 12.73 9.10
N SER A 171 8.24 12.72 8.42
CA SER A 171 9.58 12.66 9.01
C SER A 171 10.54 13.63 8.31
N LYS A 172 11.52 14.15 9.06
CA LYS A 172 12.55 15.04 8.50
C LYS A 172 13.56 14.28 7.66
N SER A 173 13.85 13.03 8.00
CA SER A 173 14.70 12.16 7.20
C SER A 173 13.89 11.32 6.20
N LEU A 174 14.56 10.86 5.14
CA LEU A 174 14.02 9.83 4.26
C LEU A 174 14.08 8.46 4.96
N PRO A 175 12.97 7.73 5.09
CA PRO A 175 13.00 6.38 5.63
C PRO A 175 13.69 5.40 4.67
N ASN A 176 14.07 4.23 5.18
CA ASN A 176 14.90 3.25 4.48
C ASN A 176 14.41 2.90 3.07
N GLU A 177 13.11 2.63 2.89
CA GLU A 177 12.57 2.27 1.57
C GLU A 177 12.59 3.46 0.60
N ALA A 178 12.30 4.67 1.08
CA ALA A 178 12.42 5.90 0.28
C ALA A 178 13.87 6.17 -0.15
N VAL A 179 14.85 5.89 0.71
CA VAL A 179 16.29 6.01 0.37
C VAL A 179 16.69 5.02 -0.73
N LYS A 180 16.22 3.78 -0.64
CA LYS A 180 16.48 2.76 -1.68
C LYS A 180 15.89 3.20 -3.02
N GLU A 181 14.61 3.57 -3.04
CA GLU A 181 13.90 3.98 -4.25
C GLU A 181 14.44 5.27 -4.86
N GLU A 182 14.80 6.26 -4.04
CA GLU A 182 15.47 7.49 -4.48
C GLU A 182 16.76 7.15 -5.23
N GLY A 183 17.62 6.32 -4.63
CA GLY A 183 18.88 5.93 -5.23
C GLY A 183 18.68 5.21 -6.56
N ARG A 184 17.80 4.22 -6.60
CA ARG A 184 17.58 3.38 -7.79
C ARG A 184 16.90 4.11 -8.94
N GLN A 185 15.87 4.91 -8.65
CA GLN A 185 15.21 5.71 -9.68
C GLN A 185 16.16 6.74 -10.27
N ARG A 186 16.97 7.40 -9.43
CA ARG A 186 17.97 8.38 -9.89
C ARG A 186 19.03 7.73 -10.77
N ASP A 187 19.55 6.58 -10.37
CA ASP A 187 20.56 5.85 -11.13
C ASP A 187 20.01 5.44 -12.51
N TYR A 188 18.79 4.88 -12.57
CA TYR A 188 18.12 4.53 -13.82
C TYR A 188 17.90 5.75 -14.72
N PHE A 189 17.37 6.84 -14.16
CA PHE A 189 17.13 8.07 -14.91
C PHE A 189 18.44 8.66 -15.46
N SER A 190 19.54 8.56 -14.73
CA SER A 190 20.85 9.04 -15.18
C SER A 190 21.40 8.23 -16.36
N GLU A 191 21.10 6.92 -16.41
CA GLU A 191 21.53 6.03 -17.48
C GLU A 191 20.62 6.10 -18.71
N HIS A 192 19.30 6.19 -18.50
CA HIS A 192 18.29 6.03 -19.56
C HIS A 192 17.58 7.33 -19.95
N SER A 193 17.74 8.41 -19.18
CA SER A 193 17.01 9.68 -19.35
C SER A 193 15.48 9.54 -19.34
N LEU A 194 14.96 8.50 -18.69
CA LEU A 194 13.54 8.19 -18.54
C LEU A 194 13.28 7.68 -17.11
N PRO A 195 12.19 8.10 -16.43
CA PRO A 195 11.89 7.59 -15.09
C PRO A 195 11.61 6.09 -15.11
N LEU A 196 12.24 5.36 -14.18
CA LEU A 196 12.20 3.89 -14.11
C LEU A 196 10.77 3.32 -14.19
N LEU A 197 9.85 3.87 -13.38
CA LEU A 197 8.49 3.35 -13.34
C LEU A 197 7.60 3.84 -14.48
N VAL A 198 7.96 4.92 -15.18
CA VAL A 198 7.25 5.31 -16.41
C VAL A 198 7.55 4.28 -17.50
N ASP A 199 8.84 3.95 -17.69
CA ASP A 199 9.28 2.89 -18.61
C ASP A 199 8.64 1.53 -18.27
N TYR A 200 8.64 1.17 -16.99
CA TYR A 200 7.99 -0.05 -16.51
C TYR A 200 6.47 -0.07 -16.74
N CYS A 201 5.80 1.08 -16.58
CA CYS A 201 4.36 1.22 -16.86
C CYS A 201 4.06 0.91 -18.32
N ASP A 202 4.84 1.48 -19.24
CA ASP A 202 4.68 1.28 -20.68
C ASP A 202 4.95 -0.17 -21.07
N LEU A 203 6.01 -0.77 -20.51
CA LEU A 203 6.34 -2.18 -20.74
C LEU A 203 5.22 -3.12 -20.27
N GLU A 204 4.68 -2.92 -19.07
CA GLU A 204 3.57 -3.76 -18.57
C GLU A 204 2.27 -3.54 -19.35
N ALA A 205 2.04 -2.31 -19.83
CA ALA A 205 0.93 -2.00 -20.72
C ALA A 205 1.08 -2.70 -22.09
N GLU A 206 2.29 -2.91 -22.60
CA GLU A 206 2.53 -3.71 -23.81
C GLU A 206 2.37 -5.22 -23.53
N MET A 207 3.01 -5.72 -22.47
CA MET A 207 3.08 -7.16 -22.20
C MET A 207 1.74 -7.76 -21.75
N GLN A 208 0.92 -7.01 -21.00
CA GLN A 208 -0.40 -7.42 -20.50
C GLN A 208 -0.44 -8.66 -19.57
N GLU A 209 0.65 -9.42 -19.43
CA GLU A 209 0.67 -10.68 -18.68
C GLU A 209 0.35 -10.47 -17.18
N ARG A 210 0.91 -9.40 -16.59
CA ARG A 210 0.80 -9.08 -15.17
C ARG A 210 -0.21 -7.98 -14.85
N LEU A 211 -0.91 -7.46 -15.86
CA LEU A 211 -1.98 -6.50 -15.69
C LEU A 211 -3.12 -7.09 -14.86
N VAL A 212 -3.53 -6.38 -13.81
CA VAL A 212 -4.71 -6.73 -13.00
C VAL A 212 -5.92 -5.92 -13.44
N VAL A 213 -5.77 -4.59 -13.49
CA VAL A 213 -6.80 -3.65 -13.90
C VAL A 213 -6.15 -2.34 -14.36
N ASP A 214 -6.76 -1.67 -15.32
CA ASP A 214 -6.36 -0.33 -15.77
C ASP A 214 -7.57 0.56 -16.07
N ASN A 215 -7.30 1.85 -16.20
CA ASN A 215 -8.20 2.81 -16.83
C ASN A 215 -7.38 3.82 -17.64
N GLU A 216 -8.02 4.92 -18.07
CA GLU A 216 -7.41 5.98 -18.86
C GLU A 216 -6.13 6.55 -18.23
N TYR A 217 -6.06 6.62 -16.89
CA TYR A 217 -4.99 7.32 -16.19
C TYR A 217 -4.08 6.42 -15.34
N TRP A 218 -4.52 5.21 -15.01
CA TRP A 218 -3.86 4.34 -14.03
C TRP A 218 -3.71 2.90 -14.52
N LEU A 219 -2.66 2.26 -14.02
CA LEU A 219 -2.32 0.87 -14.25
C LEU A 219 -2.06 0.18 -12.91
N ALA A 220 -2.72 -0.95 -12.66
CA ALA A 220 -2.42 -1.83 -11.52
C ALA A 220 -1.91 -3.18 -12.03
N VAL A 221 -0.71 -3.56 -11.61
CA VAL A 221 -0.05 -4.81 -11.99
C VAL A 221 0.34 -5.62 -10.77
N VAL A 222 0.51 -6.92 -10.92
CA VAL A 222 1.37 -7.67 -9.99
C VAL A 222 2.81 -7.46 -10.45
N PRO A 223 3.66 -6.69 -9.72
CA PRO A 223 4.96 -6.33 -10.25
C PRO A 223 5.81 -7.57 -10.54
N TYR A 224 6.67 -7.52 -11.55
CA TYR A 224 7.52 -8.64 -11.96
C TYR A 224 8.32 -9.22 -10.79
N TRP A 225 8.74 -8.35 -9.87
CA TRP A 225 9.50 -8.61 -8.67
C TRP A 225 8.67 -8.74 -7.38
N ALA A 226 7.35 -8.90 -7.48
CA ALA A 226 6.47 -9.00 -6.33
C ALA A 226 6.98 -10.02 -5.30
N ILE A 227 6.90 -9.71 -4.01
CA ILE A 227 7.28 -10.60 -2.91
C ILE A 227 6.03 -11.28 -2.33
N TRP A 228 4.98 -10.49 -2.09
CA TRP A 228 3.73 -10.99 -1.56
C TRP A 228 2.92 -11.74 -2.62
N PRO A 229 2.07 -12.71 -2.22
CA PRO A 229 1.38 -13.60 -3.15
C PRO A 229 0.61 -12.86 -4.25
N PHE A 230 -0.21 -11.89 -3.83
CA PHE A 230 -1.06 -11.06 -4.67
C PHE A 230 -0.69 -9.58 -4.55
N GLU A 231 0.60 -9.30 -4.33
CA GLU A 231 1.13 -7.94 -4.33
C GLU A 231 0.68 -7.18 -5.57
N THR A 232 0.31 -5.91 -5.41
CA THR A 232 0.08 -5.04 -6.57
C THR A 232 0.83 -3.73 -6.44
N LEU A 233 1.25 -3.22 -7.60
CA LEU A 233 1.82 -1.90 -7.79
C LEU A 233 0.81 -1.11 -8.63
N LEU A 234 0.32 -0.01 -8.08
CA LEU A 234 -0.60 0.92 -8.73
C LEU A 234 0.15 2.22 -9.06
N LEU A 235 0.16 2.62 -10.33
CA LEU A 235 0.89 3.80 -10.77
C LEU A 235 0.12 4.56 -11.87
N PRO A 236 0.27 5.89 -11.97
CA PRO A 236 -0.32 6.63 -13.06
C PRO A 236 0.45 6.37 -14.36
N ARG A 237 -0.27 6.44 -15.48
CA ARG A 237 0.30 6.32 -16.82
C ARG A 237 1.11 7.57 -17.20
N ARG A 238 0.69 8.74 -16.72
CA ARG A 238 1.45 9.99 -16.86
C ARG A 238 2.61 10.02 -15.87
N HIS A 239 3.69 10.68 -16.25
CA HIS A 239 4.76 11.05 -15.32
C HIS A 239 4.22 12.06 -14.27
N VAL A 240 4.18 11.62 -13.01
CA VAL A 240 3.64 12.35 -11.86
C VAL A 240 4.61 12.18 -10.70
N LEU A 241 5.09 13.27 -10.10
CA LEU A 241 6.07 13.16 -9.02
C LEU A 241 5.40 12.83 -7.68
N ARG A 242 4.28 13.48 -7.37
CA ARG A 242 3.59 13.37 -6.07
C ARG A 242 2.08 13.34 -6.24
N LEU A 243 1.38 12.84 -5.22
CA LEU A 243 -0.08 12.74 -5.21
C LEU A 243 -0.80 14.11 -5.37
N PRO A 244 -0.30 15.23 -4.80
CA PRO A 244 -0.84 16.56 -5.07
C PRO A 244 -0.83 16.97 -6.55
N ASP A 245 0.14 16.48 -7.34
CA ASP A 245 0.34 16.84 -8.76
C ASP A 245 -0.67 16.17 -9.71
N LEU A 246 -1.58 15.34 -9.17
CA LEU A 246 -2.67 14.73 -9.90
C LEU A 246 -3.75 15.76 -10.23
N THR A 247 -4.18 15.77 -11.49
CA THR A 247 -5.33 16.56 -11.95
C THR A 247 -6.65 16.04 -11.34
N PRO A 248 -7.73 16.85 -11.33
CA PRO A 248 -9.02 16.40 -10.84
C PRO A 248 -9.56 15.14 -11.54
N ALA A 249 -9.28 14.96 -12.84
CA ALA A 249 -9.67 13.78 -13.60
C ALA A 249 -8.88 12.54 -13.13
N GLU A 250 -7.57 12.67 -12.98
CA GLU A 250 -6.71 11.58 -12.51
C GLU A 250 -7.04 11.13 -11.08
N ARG A 251 -7.43 12.06 -10.20
CA ARG A 251 -7.88 11.73 -8.83
C ARG A 251 -9.21 10.98 -8.82
N MET A 252 -10.12 11.30 -9.74
CA MET A 252 -11.37 10.54 -9.88
C MET A 252 -11.08 9.13 -10.42
N ALA A 253 -10.28 9.05 -11.47
CA ALA A 253 -9.84 7.78 -12.04
C ALA A 253 -9.07 6.91 -11.03
N LEU A 254 -8.33 7.53 -10.11
CA LEU A 254 -7.68 6.83 -8.99
C LEU A 254 -8.72 6.19 -8.05
N ALA A 255 -9.76 6.93 -7.68
CA ALA A 255 -10.82 6.40 -6.83
C ALA A 255 -11.55 5.21 -7.50
N GLU A 256 -11.82 5.32 -8.80
CA GLU A 256 -12.43 4.25 -9.59
C GLU A 256 -11.56 2.99 -9.66
N ILE A 257 -10.27 3.12 -10.00
CA ILE A 257 -9.39 1.96 -10.13
C ILE A 257 -9.09 1.31 -8.77
N LEU A 258 -8.97 2.09 -7.69
CA LEU A 258 -8.85 1.55 -6.33
C LEU A 258 -10.07 0.68 -6.00
N LYS A 259 -11.28 1.18 -6.25
CA LYS A 259 -12.50 0.40 -6.00
C LYS A 259 -12.49 -0.92 -6.80
N ARG A 260 -12.20 -0.86 -8.10
CA ARG A 260 -12.16 -2.05 -8.98
C ARG A 260 -11.11 -3.07 -8.51
N MET A 261 -9.91 -2.61 -8.17
CA MET A 261 -8.82 -3.46 -7.69
C MET A 261 -9.14 -4.08 -6.33
N LEU A 262 -9.62 -3.29 -5.37
CA LEU A 262 -9.94 -3.76 -4.02
C LEU A 262 -11.15 -4.71 -4.00
N CYS A 263 -12.13 -4.52 -4.90
CA CYS A 263 -13.20 -5.51 -5.11
C CYS A 263 -12.65 -6.85 -5.60
N ARG A 264 -11.66 -6.86 -6.50
CA ARG A 264 -11.00 -8.10 -6.95
C ARG A 264 -10.26 -8.79 -5.80
N TYR A 265 -9.61 -8.03 -4.92
CA TYR A 265 -9.02 -8.59 -3.71
C TYR A 265 -10.06 -9.27 -2.81
N ASP A 266 -11.15 -8.58 -2.48
CA ASP A 266 -12.18 -9.14 -1.61
C ASP A 266 -12.89 -10.36 -2.26
N ASN A 267 -13.06 -10.32 -3.58
CA ASN A 267 -13.65 -11.44 -4.35
C ASN A 267 -12.73 -12.66 -4.48
N LEU A 268 -11.40 -12.52 -4.31
CA LEU A 268 -10.45 -13.61 -4.52
C LEU A 268 -10.69 -14.79 -3.58
N PHE A 269 -11.09 -14.49 -2.34
CA PHE A 269 -11.44 -15.48 -1.32
C PHE A 269 -12.78 -15.18 -0.62
N GLU A 270 -13.60 -14.30 -1.20
CA GLU A 270 -14.91 -13.86 -0.68
C GLU A 270 -14.85 -13.43 0.80
N ILE A 271 -13.87 -12.59 1.13
CA ILE A 271 -13.60 -12.06 2.47
C ILE A 271 -13.13 -10.61 2.35
N SER A 272 -13.29 -9.81 3.42
CA SER A 272 -12.57 -8.53 3.52
C SER A 272 -11.06 -8.80 3.52
N PHE A 273 -10.43 -8.56 2.37
CA PHE A 273 -9.06 -8.99 2.09
C PHE A 273 -8.08 -8.07 2.82
N PRO A 274 -7.22 -8.62 3.70
CA PRO A 274 -6.26 -7.82 4.48
C PRO A 274 -5.07 -7.41 3.61
N TYR A 275 -4.53 -6.23 3.88
CA TYR A 275 -3.31 -5.73 3.25
C TYR A 275 -2.72 -4.58 4.06
N SER A 276 -1.42 -4.34 3.88
CA SER A 276 -0.83 -3.03 4.14
C SER A 276 -0.63 -2.36 2.78
N MET A 277 -0.96 -1.08 2.67
CA MET A 277 -0.70 -0.30 1.47
C MET A 277 -0.09 1.05 1.82
N GLY A 278 0.58 1.67 0.87
CA GLY A 278 1.11 3.02 1.06
C GLY A 278 1.51 3.66 -0.24
N TRP A 279 1.62 5.00 -0.20
CA TRP A 279 2.01 5.83 -1.33
C TRP A 279 3.47 6.23 -1.23
N HIS A 280 4.19 6.12 -2.34
CA HIS A 280 5.52 6.66 -2.52
C HIS A 280 5.50 7.67 -3.66
N GLY A 281 6.08 8.85 -3.42
CA GLY A 281 6.29 9.90 -4.40
C GLY A 281 7.57 10.64 -4.09
N ALA A 282 7.94 11.60 -4.94
CA ALA A 282 9.15 12.39 -4.73
C ALA A 282 9.20 13.04 -3.33
N PRO A 283 10.36 13.08 -2.66
CA PRO A 283 10.56 13.82 -1.41
C PRO A 283 10.08 15.27 -1.54
N THR A 284 9.59 15.87 -0.46
CA THR A 284 8.95 17.20 -0.48
C THR A 284 9.88 18.38 -0.22
N ASP A 285 11.20 18.16 -0.22
CA ASP A 285 12.17 19.25 -0.11
C ASP A 285 12.31 20.08 -1.42
N ASP A 286 13.12 21.15 -1.37
CA ASP A 286 13.28 22.12 -2.46
C ASP A 286 14.04 21.58 -3.69
N ARG A 287 14.43 20.30 -3.72
CA ARG A 287 15.18 19.73 -4.84
C ARG A 287 14.27 19.25 -5.97
N ALA A 288 14.87 19.17 -7.17
CA ALA A 288 14.21 18.58 -8.33
C ALA A 288 14.37 17.05 -8.32
N TYR A 289 13.26 16.35 -8.56
CA TYR A 289 13.18 14.89 -8.56
C TYR A 289 12.59 14.35 -9.87
N PRO A 290 13.11 14.72 -11.05
CA PRO A 290 12.54 14.30 -12.33
C PRO A 290 12.54 12.78 -12.52
N HIS A 291 13.39 12.07 -11.78
CA HIS A 291 13.51 10.61 -11.81
C HIS A 291 12.40 9.87 -11.04
N TRP A 292 11.66 10.54 -10.16
CA TRP A 292 10.60 9.92 -9.38
C TRP A 292 9.33 9.71 -10.20
N GLN A 293 8.59 8.68 -9.84
CA GLN A 293 7.24 8.43 -10.29
C GLN A 293 6.37 8.01 -9.09
N LEU A 294 5.24 8.69 -8.91
CA LEU A 294 4.22 8.37 -7.93
C LEU A 294 3.73 6.93 -8.12
N HIS A 295 3.63 6.18 -7.04
CA HIS A 295 3.05 4.85 -7.04
C HIS A 295 2.53 4.45 -5.66
N ALA A 296 1.68 3.43 -5.63
CA ALA A 296 1.22 2.78 -4.42
C ALA A 296 1.55 1.30 -4.43
N HIS A 297 1.99 0.80 -3.28
CA HIS A 297 2.22 -0.62 -3.04
C HIS A 297 1.06 -1.21 -2.25
N PHE A 298 0.66 -2.44 -2.57
CA PHE A 298 -0.28 -3.24 -1.77
C PHE A 298 0.35 -4.58 -1.43
N TYR A 299 0.46 -4.88 -0.13
CA TYR A 299 1.12 -6.05 0.43
C TYR A 299 0.12 -6.96 1.17
N PRO A 300 -0.66 -7.79 0.45
CA PRO A 300 -1.61 -8.71 1.08
C PRO A 300 -0.95 -10.03 1.51
N PRO A 301 -1.28 -10.55 2.70
CA PRO A 301 -0.63 -11.74 3.24
C PRO A 301 -1.28 -13.05 2.75
N LEU A 302 -2.55 -13.04 2.31
CA LEU A 302 -3.27 -14.27 1.96
C LEU A 302 -2.67 -14.96 0.72
N LEU A 303 -2.61 -16.29 0.72
CA LEU A 303 -1.92 -17.08 -0.31
C LEU A 303 -2.84 -18.12 -0.97
N ARG A 304 -3.43 -19.03 -0.20
CA ARG A 304 -4.21 -20.17 -0.76
C ARG A 304 -5.71 -20.02 -0.61
N SER A 305 -6.15 -19.40 0.48
CA SER A 305 -7.56 -19.21 0.86
C SER A 305 -7.67 -18.05 1.85
N ALA A 306 -8.91 -17.73 2.26
CA ALA A 306 -9.20 -16.81 3.36
C ALA A 306 -8.49 -17.16 4.69
N THR A 307 -8.03 -18.41 4.83
CA THR A 307 -7.48 -18.95 6.08
C THR A 307 -6.00 -19.33 5.97
N VAL A 308 -5.38 -19.20 4.81
CA VAL A 308 -3.98 -19.61 4.61
C VAL A 308 -3.17 -18.46 4.01
N ARG A 309 -2.29 -17.90 4.85
CA ARG A 309 -1.40 -16.79 4.51
C ARG A 309 0.04 -17.21 4.23
N LYS A 310 0.77 -16.32 3.56
CA LYS A 310 2.23 -16.33 3.47
C LYS A 310 2.82 -15.88 4.80
N PHE A 311 3.91 -16.54 5.19
CA PHE A 311 4.75 -16.15 6.31
C PHE A 311 6.12 -15.75 5.77
N MET A 312 6.55 -14.52 6.05
CA MET A 312 7.88 -14.01 5.72
C MET A 312 8.81 -14.26 6.91
N VAL A 313 9.35 -15.48 7.01
CA VAL A 313 10.10 -15.97 8.18
C VAL A 313 11.30 -16.80 7.74
N GLY A 314 12.19 -17.19 8.66
CA GLY A 314 13.23 -18.19 8.36
C GLY A 314 14.16 -17.77 7.22
N TYR A 315 14.01 -18.40 6.05
CA TYR A 315 14.84 -18.08 4.87
C TYR A 315 14.62 -16.63 4.40
N GLU A 316 13.38 -16.15 4.44
CA GLU A 316 13.04 -14.78 4.02
C GLU A 316 13.63 -13.71 4.94
N MET A 317 13.95 -14.04 6.21
CA MET A 317 14.58 -13.11 7.16
C MET A 317 16.11 -13.21 7.19
N LEU A 318 16.68 -14.35 6.79
CA LEU A 318 18.13 -14.64 6.92
C LEU A 318 18.85 -14.83 5.57
N GLY A 319 18.10 -14.86 4.47
CA GLY A 319 18.59 -15.12 3.11
C GLY A 319 18.05 -14.10 2.12
N GLU A 320 16.98 -14.45 1.39
CA GLU A 320 16.30 -13.53 0.47
C GLU A 320 14.79 -13.79 0.44
N ALA A 321 14.02 -12.81 0.00
CA ALA A 321 12.58 -12.93 -0.16
C ALA A 321 12.23 -14.08 -1.13
N GLN A 322 11.22 -14.88 -0.79
CA GLN A 322 10.81 -16.04 -1.58
C GLN A 322 9.30 -16.08 -1.79
N ARG A 323 8.86 -16.35 -3.04
CA ARG A 323 7.44 -16.51 -3.40
C ARG A 323 7.09 -17.87 -3.98
N ASP A 324 5.87 -18.33 -3.70
CA ASP A 324 5.41 -19.69 -3.95
C ASP A 324 4.59 -19.88 -5.24
N LEU A 325 4.11 -18.77 -5.82
CA LEU A 325 3.45 -18.72 -7.13
C LEU A 325 4.12 -17.63 -7.98
N THR A 326 4.01 -17.66 -9.31
CA THR A 326 4.58 -16.58 -10.14
C THR A 326 3.71 -15.31 -10.11
N ALA A 327 4.28 -14.16 -10.50
CA ALA A 327 3.52 -12.91 -10.62
C ALA A 327 2.42 -13.01 -11.68
N GLU A 328 2.70 -13.69 -12.79
CA GLU A 328 1.76 -13.89 -13.91
C GLU A 328 0.54 -14.72 -13.47
N GLN A 329 0.78 -15.77 -12.67
CA GLN A 329 -0.31 -16.58 -12.09
C GLN A 329 -1.17 -15.76 -11.12
N ALA A 330 -0.54 -14.92 -10.30
CA ALA A 330 -1.25 -14.04 -9.36
C ALA A 330 -2.13 -13.03 -10.11
N ALA A 331 -1.56 -12.36 -11.12
CA ALA A 331 -2.26 -11.38 -11.93
C ALA A 331 -3.47 -12.00 -12.66
N THR A 332 -3.29 -13.17 -13.28
CA THR A 332 -4.38 -13.89 -13.95
C THR A 332 -5.52 -14.18 -12.98
N ARG A 333 -5.22 -14.69 -11.77
CA ARG A 333 -6.24 -14.97 -10.75
C ARG A 333 -7.00 -13.72 -10.29
N LEU A 334 -6.36 -12.55 -10.23
CA LEU A 334 -7.02 -11.30 -9.87
C LEU A 334 -7.84 -10.72 -11.03
N ARG A 335 -7.29 -10.77 -12.24
CA ARG A 335 -7.91 -10.24 -13.47
C ARG A 335 -9.17 -11.02 -13.89
N ASP A 336 -9.22 -12.31 -13.60
CA ASP A 336 -10.38 -13.15 -13.94
C ASP A 336 -11.57 -12.97 -12.97
N LEU A 337 -11.40 -12.21 -11.88
CA LEU A 337 -12.47 -11.95 -10.91
C LEU A 337 -13.42 -10.83 -11.36
N PRO A 338 -14.66 -10.80 -10.85
CA PRO A 338 -15.58 -9.70 -11.12
C PRO A 338 -15.13 -8.38 -10.45
N GLU A 339 -15.52 -7.25 -11.05
CA GLU A 339 -15.28 -5.91 -10.49
C GLU A 339 -16.38 -5.44 -9.53
N PHE A 340 -17.47 -6.21 -9.40
CA PHE A 340 -18.51 -5.97 -8.40
C PHE A 340 -18.27 -6.82 -7.16
N HIS A 341 -18.37 -6.21 -5.99
CA HIS A 341 -18.09 -6.84 -4.71
C HIS A 341 -19.06 -8.01 -4.41
N TYR A 342 -18.55 -9.12 -3.88
CA TYR A 342 -19.34 -10.34 -3.63
C TYR A 342 -20.55 -10.11 -2.71
N LYS A 343 -20.46 -9.21 -1.71
CA LYS A 343 -21.60 -8.83 -0.86
C LYS A 343 -22.77 -8.23 -1.65
N GLY A 344 -22.51 -7.62 -2.81
CA GLY A 344 -23.55 -7.08 -3.70
C GLY A 344 -24.33 -8.16 -4.46
N LYS A 345 -23.81 -9.39 -4.58
CA LYS A 345 -24.52 -10.53 -5.22
C LYS A 345 -25.68 -11.05 -4.37
N ILE A 346 -25.65 -10.85 -3.06
CA ILE A 346 -26.66 -11.38 -2.11
C ILE A 346 -27.93 -10.51 -2.10
N ALA A 347 -27.90 -9.31 -2.68
CA ALA A 347 -29.00 -8.35 -2.67
C ALA A 347 -29.95 -8.43 -3.89
N ARG A 348 -29.97 -9.55 -4.63
CA ARG A 348 -30.91 -9.77 -5.76
C ARG A 348 -31.78 -11.00 -5.57
#